data_AF-A0AAJ5QHN5-F1
#
_entry.id   AF-A0AAJ5QHN5-F1
#
_cell.length_a   1.000
_cell.length_b   1.000
_cell.length_c   1.000
_cell.angle_alpha   90.00
_cell.angle_beta   90.00
_cell.angle_gamma   90.00
#
_symmetry.space_group_name_H-M   'P 1'
#
loop_
_entity.id
_entity.type
_entity.pdbx_description
1 polymer ?
#
loop_
_entity_poly.entity_id
_entity_poly.type
_entity_poly.pdbx_seq_one_letter_code
_entity_poly.pdbx_strand_id
1 'polypeptide(L)'
;MTNLTASEARRLIERLHHNQTKEHGISILEEKYLAALEVALPVLEQQERQCQKCGGTGMADSGGTQPWGEPIMVECDCQFEQQEKGNDGWIVWGEWIEWNGGECPVKESDWIEARLRDGEEAGGLACHGEWEHKNRSFDIIAYRVIEQ
;
A
#
# COMPACT_ATOMS: atom_id res chain seq x y z
N MET A 1 18.21 -16.41 17.35
CA MET A 1 18.39 -15.24 16.47
C MET A 1 17.06 -14.99 15.81
N THR A 2 16.47 -13.81 16.00
CA THR A 2 15.23 -13.43 15.33
C THR A 2 15.55 -13.11 13.87
N ASN A 3 14.71 -13.58 12.94
CA ASN A 3 14.85 -13.23 11.53
C ASN A 3 14.55 -11.74 11.35
N LEU A 4 15.27 -11.09 10.44
CA LEU A 4 15.03 -9.69 10.08
C LEU A 4 13.78 -9.59 9.22
N THR A 5 12.81 -8.78 9.65
CA THR A 5 11.59 -8.46 8.87
C THR A 5 11.78 -7.21 8.01
N ALA A 6 10.95 -7.01 6.98
CA ALA A 6 10.98 -5.81 6.14
C ALA A 6 10.68 -4.55 6.97
N SER A 7 9.74 -4.64 7.92
CA SER A 7 9.42 -3.52 8.83
C SER A 7 10.60 -3.12 9.72
N GLU A 8 11.34 -4.08 10.26
CA GLU A 8 12.54 -3.83 11.04
C GLU A 8 13.65 -3.24 10.17
N ALA A 9 13.81 -3.74 8.94
CA ALA A 9 14.78 -3.22 7.97
C ALA A 9 14.50 -1.74 7.65
N ARG A 10 13.25 -1.36 7.36
CA ARG A 10 12.86 0.05 7.13
C ARG A 10 13.21 0.94 8.31
N ARG A 11 12.84 0.53 9.53
CA ARG A 11 13.15 1.29 10.76
C ARG A 11 14.66 1.49 10.96
N LEU A 12 15.47 0.47 10.63
CA LEU A 12 16.92 0.55 10.74
C LEU A 12 17.51 1.49 9.69
N ILE A 13 17.04 1.42 8.45
CA ILE A 13 17.44 2.31 7.34
C ILE A 13 17.16 3.77 7.71
N GLU A 14 15.95 4.10 8.15
CA GLU A 14 15.57 5.46 8.58
C GLU A 14 16.50 5.99 9.68
N ARG A 15 16.76 5.16 10.70
CA ARG A 15 17.63 5.54 11.83
C ARG A 15 19.07 5.81 11.38
N LEU A 16 19.59 4.99 10.46
CA LEU A 16 20.96 5.12 9.95
C LEU A 16 21.10 6.36 9.07
N HIS A 17 20.16 6.60 8.16
CA HIS A 17 20.11 7.85 7.37
C HIS A 17 20.02 9.09 8.26
N HIS A 18 19.17 9.07 9.29
CA HIS A 18 19.09 10.17 10.25
C HIS A 18 20.39 10.41 11.01
N ASN A 19 21.14 9.36 11.34
CA ASN A 19 22.44 9.52 12.00
C ASN A 19 23.54 9.96 11.03
N GLN A 20 23.45 9.57 9.76
CA GLN A 20 24.40 9.96 8.71
C GLN A 20 24.39 11.47 8.46
N THR A 21 23.24 12.14 8.65
CA THR A 21 23.10 13.60 8.48
C THR A 21 23.59 14.41 9.69
N LYS A 22 24.01 13.77 10.79
CA LYS A 22 24.56 14.46 11.97
C LYS A 22 26.03 14.82 11.77
N GLU A 23 26.51 15.75 12.60
CA GLU A 23 27.84 16.36 12.55
C GLU A 23 29.02 15.36 12.56
N HIS A 24 28.81 14.14 13.07
CA HIS A 24 29.82 13.08 13.13
C HIS A 24 29.56 11.91 12.17
N GLY A 25 28.50 11.95 11.37
CA GLY A 25 28.11 10.89 10.44
C GLY A 25 27.90 9.52 11.10
N ILE A 26 28.01 8.46 10.30
CA ILE A 26 28.00 7.07 10.74
C ILE A 26 29.35 6.41 10.42
N SER A 27 29.70 5.34 11.14
CA SER A 27 30.93 4.60 10.90
C SER A 27 30.90 3.84 9.56
N ILE A 28 32.07 3.50 9.02
CA ILE A 28 32.21 2.71 7.78
C ILE A 28 31.44 1.37 7.86
N LEU A 29 31.38 0.77 9.04
CA LEU A 29 30.63 -0.47 9.25
C LEU A 29 29.11 -0.23 9.14
N GLU A 30 28.63 0.87 9.70
CA GLU A 30 27.22 1.29 9.62
C GLU A 30 26.83 1.69 8.20
N GLU A 31 27.71 2.33 7.43
CA GLU A 31 27.47 2.62 6.01
C GLU A 31 27.31 1.35 5.19
N LYS A 32 28.20 0.36 5.40
CA LYS A 32 28.09 -0.96 4.73
C LYS A 32 26.82 -1.69 5.16
N TYR A 33 26.45 -1.57 6.42
CA TYR A 33 25.23 -2.18 6.95
C TYR A 33 23.97 -1.51 6.37
N LEU A 34 23.96 -0.19 6.25
CA LEU A 34 22.89 0.57 5.59
C LEU A 34 22.73 0.10 4.14
N ALA A 35 23.82 0.06 3.36
CA ALA A 35 23.78 -0.41 1.98
C ALA A 35 23.28 -1.86 1.86
N ALA A 36 23.67 -2.74 2.79
CA ALA A 36 23.18 -4.12 2.82
C ALA A 36 21.68 -4.19 3.12
N LEU A 37 21.18 -3.35 4.03
CA LEU A 37 19.75 -3.26 4.35
C LEU A 37 18.93 -2.72 3.16
N GLU A 38 19.43 -1.71 2.45
CA GLU A 38 18.77 -1.15 1.26
C GLU A 38 18.65 -2.18 0.13
N VAL A 39 19.68 -3.02 -0.06
CA VAL A 39 19.65 -4.13 -1.03
C VAL A 39 18.72 -5.25 -0.58
N ALA A 40 18.71 -5.57 0.72
CA ALA A 40 17.90 -6.66 1.26
C ALA A 40 16.41 -6.31 1.36
N LEU A 41 16.05 -5.04 1.59
CA LEU A 41 14.68 -4.58 1.77
C LEU A 41 13.71 -5.05 0.67
N PRO A 42 13.95 -4.84 -0.64
CA PRO A 42 13.03 -5.31 -1.67
C PRO A 42 12.84 -6.82 -1.68
N VAL A 43 13.89 -7.59 -1.33
CA VAL A 43 13.81 -9.06 -1.23
C VAL A 43 12.96 -9.48 -0.04
N LEU A 44 13.13 -8.83 1.11
CA LEU A 44 12.32 -9.07 2.30
C LEU A 44 10.85 -8.73 2.06
N GLU A 45 10.57 -7.60 1.40
CA GLU A 45 9.21 -7.22 1.01
C GLU A 45 8.60 -8.23 0.04
N GLN A 46 9.37 -8.73 -0.92
CA GLN A 46 8.90 -9.75 -1.85
C GLN A 46 8.61 -11.07 -1.14
N GLN A 47 9.47 -11.50 -0.22
CA GLN A 47 9.28 -12.74 0.57
C GLN A 47 8.05 -12.65 1.48
N GLU A 48 7.80 -11.50 2.11
CA GLU A 48 6.62 -11.27 2.94
C GLU A 48 5.33 -11.18 2.10
N ARG A 49 5.42 -10.66 0.86
CA ARG A 49 4.28 -10.60 -0.08
C ARG A 49 4.00 -11.93 -0.79
N GLN A 50 4.99 -12.81 -0.91
CA GLN A 50 4.81 -14.11 -1.53
C GLN A 50 4.00 -15.03 -0.62
N CYS A 51 2.90 -15.55 -1.16
CA CYS A 51 2.07 -16.52 -0.45
C CYS A 51 2.93 -17.74 -0.07
N GLN A 52 2.98 -18.05 1.22
CA GLN A 52 3.76 -19.17 1.76
C GLN A 52 3.28 -20.54 1.25
N LYS A 53 2.07 -20.63 0.69
CA LYS A 53 1.54 -21.87 0.09
C LYS A 53 1.97 -22.07 -1.37
N CYS A 54 1.92 -21.03 -2.20
CA CYS A 54 2.20 -21.16 -3.64
C CYS A 54 3.51 -20.50 -4.09
N GLY A 55 4.25 -19.84 -3.19
CA GLY A 55 5.47 -19.10 -3.53
C GLY A 55 5.24 -17.96 -4.53
N GLY A 56 4.01 -17.47 -4.65
CA GLY A 56 3.62 -16.47 -5.65
C GLY A 56 3.27 -17.03 -7.04
N THR A 57 3.26 -18.35 -7.24
CA THR A 57 2.88 -18.97 -8.53
C THR A 57 1.37 -18.99 -8.76
N GLY A 58 0.58 -18.82 -7.70
CA GLY A 58 -0.88 -18.97 -7.75
C GLY A 58 -1.37 -20.42 -7.75
N MET A 59 -0.47 -21.41 -7.79
CA MET A 59 -0.82 -22.83 -7.77
C MET A 59 -0.28 -23.48 -6.49
N ALA A 60 -1.13 -24.22 -5.77
CA ALA A 60 -0.79 -24.97 -4.58
C ALA A 60 -0.95 -26.48 -4.85
N ASP A 61 -0.07 -27.29 -4.27
CA ASP A 61 -0.23 -28.74 -4.29
C ASP A 61 -1.37 -29.15 -3.35
N SER A 62 -2.38 -29.84 -3.90
CA SER A 62 -3.52 -30.35 -3.11
C SER A 62 -3.17 -31.60 -2.31
N GLY A 63 -1.99 -32.20 -2.53
CA GLY A 63 -1.59 -33.48 -1.95
C GLY A 63 -2.21 -34.70 -2.64
N GLY A 64 -2.95 -34.50 -3.73
CA GLY A 64 -3.52 -35.54 -4.57
C GLY A 64 -2.64 -35.89 -5.77
N THR A 65 -2.81 -37.10 -6.31
CA THR A 65 -2.11 -37.56 -7.53
C THR A 65 -3.13 -38.01 -8.56
N GLN A 66 -2.94 -37.59 -9.81
CA GLN A 66 -3.77 -37.98 -10.94
C GLN A 66 -3.58 -39.47 -11.28
N PRO A 67 -4.54 -40.11 -11.98
CA PRO A 67 -4.43 -41.54 -12.35
C PRO A 67 -3.21 -41.89 -13.21
N TRP A 68 -2.59 -40.90 -13.87
CA TRP A 68 -1.36 -41.06 -14.66
C TRP A 68 -0.08 -40.66 -13.91
N GLY A 69 -0.17 -40.35 -12.61
CA GLY A 69 0.99 -40.17 -11.73
C GLY A 69 1.45 -38.74 -11.49
N GLU A 70 0.78 -37.74 -12.07
CA GLU A 70 1.14 -36.32 -11.89
C GLU A 70 0.45 -35.71 -10.65
N PRO A 71 1.11 -34.80 -9.91
CA PRO A 71 0.49 -34.09 -8.78
C PRO A 71 -0.71 -33.22 -9.23
N ILE A 72 -1.76 -33.19 -8.41
CA ILE A 72 -2.91 -32.32 -8.63
C ILE A 72 -2.59 -30.93 -8.08
N MET A 73 -2.28 -30.01 -8.98
CA MET A 73 -2.14 -28.58 -8.68
C MET A 73 -3.52 -27.92 -8.67
N VAL A 74 -3.84 -27.20 -7.60
CA VAL A 74 -5.06 -26.40 -7.45
C VAL A 74 -4.73 -24.93 -7.34
N GLU A 75 -5.68 -24.05 -7.68
CA GLU A 75 -5.53 -22.62 -7.46
C GLU A 75 -5.33 -22.34 -5.97
N CYS A 76 -4.36 -21.49 -5.65
CA CYS A 76 -4.04 -21.16 -4.27
C CYS A 76 -5.06 -20.17 -3.72
N ASP A 77 -5.51 -20.39 -2.48
CA ASP A 77 -6.49 -19.52 -1.79
C ASP A 77 -6.12 -18.02 -1.80
N CYS A 78 -4.81 -17.69 -1.84
CA CYS A 78 -4.34 -16.32 -1.90
C CYS A 78 -4.74 -15.56 -3.18
N GLN A 79 -5.13 -16.26 -4.25
CA GLN A 79 -5.65 -15.62 -5.46
C GLN A 79 -7.02 -14.98 -5.23
N PHE A 80 -7.83 -15.54 -4.32
CA PHE A 80 -9.13 -14.97 -3.97
C PHE A 80 -8.97 -13.73 -3.07
N GLU A 81 -8.01 -13.73 -2.14
CA GLU A 81 -7.72 -12.58 -1.29
C GLU A 81 -7.20 -11.35 -2.07
N GLN A 82 -6.49 -11.56 -3.19
CA GLN A 82 -6.02 -10.47 -4.06
C GLN A 82 -7.16 -9.82 -4.84
N GLN A 83 -8.24 -10.54 -5.11
CA GLN A 83 -9.43 -10.01 -5.78
C GLN A 83 -10.28 -9.14 -4.84
N GLU A 84 -10.31 -9.46 -3.55
CA GLU A 84 -10.98 -8.64 -2.53
C GLU A 84 -10.17 -7.40 -2.12
N LYS A 85 -8.83 -7.48 -2.18
CA LYS A 85 -7.92 -6.32 -2.00
C LYS A 85 -7.78 -5.40 -3.23
N GLY A 86 -8.54 -5.66 -4.29
CA GLY A 86 -8.75 -4.69 -5.37
C GLY A 86 -9.86 -3.68 -5.07
N ASN A 87 -10.58 -3.88 -3.96
CA ASN A 87 -11.73 -3.09 -3.54
C ASN A 87 -11.72 -2.78 -2.03
N ASP A 88 -10.61 -3.02 -1.31
CA ASP A 88 -10.44 -2.43 0.00
C ASP A 88 -10.11 -0.95 -0.22
N GLY A 89 -11.03 -0.05 0.17
CA GLY A 89 -10.99 1.39 -0.06
C GLY A 89 -9.80 2.13 0.56
N TRP A 90 -8.58 1.73 0.19
CA TRP A 90 -7.36 2.49 0.35
C TRP A 90 -7.37 3.58 -0.71
N ILE A 91 -7.42 4.81 -0.24
CA ILE A 91 -7.21 5.95 -1.10
C ILE A 91 -5.76 5.90 -1.57
N VAL A 92 -5.58 5.68 -2.86
CA VAL A 92 -4.28 5.81 -3.52
C VAL A 92 -3.94 7.30 -3.54
N TRP A 93 -2.89 7.68 -2.81
CA TRP A 93 -2.42 9.07 -2.73
C TRP A 93 -2.19 9.64 -4.13
N GLY A 94 -2.85 10.76 -4.44
CA GLY A 94 -2.73 11.46 -5.72
C GLY A 94 -3.60 10.96 -6.88
N GLU A 95 -4.33 9.85 -6.76
CA GLU A 95 -5.29 9.40 -7.77
C GLU A 95 -6.71 9.93 -7.50
N TRP A 96 -7.43 10.25 -8.58
CA TRP A 96 -8.82 10.70 -8.52
C TRP A 96 -9.75 9.51 -8.30
N ILE A 97 -10.49 9.56 -7.19
CA ILE A 97 -11.50 8.57 -6.81
C ILE A 97 -12.87 9.16 -7.13
N GLU A 98 -13.62 8.50 -8.01
CA GLU A 98 -14.99 8.88 -8.32
C GLU A 98 -15.88 8.74 -7.09
N TRP A 99 -16.69 9.77 -6.82
CA TRP A 99 -17.52 9.86 -5.63
C TRP A 99 -19.00 10.07 -5.99
N ASN A 100 -19.86 9.21 -5.45
CA ASN A 100 -21.29 9.20 -5.71
C ASN A 100 -22.14 9.75 -4.54
N GLY A 101 -21.49 10.44 -3.59
CA GLY A 101 -22.15 11.02 -2.43
C GLY A 101 -22.27 10.05 -1.26
N GLY A 102 -22.21 10.56 -0.04
CA GLY A 102 -22.34 9.74 1.17
C GLY A 102 -21.58 10.32 2.37
N GLU A 103 -21.22 9.44 3.30
CA GLU A 103 -20.35 9.78 4.43
C GLU A 103 -18.90 10.02 3.96
N CYS A 104 -18.19 10.92 4.64
CA CYS A 104 -16.81 11.25 4.32
C CYS A 104 -15.91 9.99 4.37
N PRO A 105 -15.25 9.61 3.25
CA PRO A 105 -14.43 8.40 3.17
C PRO A 105 -13.01 8.57 3.71
N VAL A 106 -12.59 9.81 3.99
CA VAL A 106 -11.25 10.22 4.46
C VAL A 106 -11.30 10.65 5.92
N LYS A 107 -10.14 10.81 6.57
CA LYS A 107 -10.12 11.43 7.90
C LYS A 107 -10.39 12.92 7.76
N GLU A 108 -11.11 13.48 8.71
CA GLU A 108 -11.44 14.91 8.76
C GLU A 108 -10.22 15.84 8.68
N SER A 109 -9.05 15.37 9.12
CA SER A 109 -7.78 16.11 9.11
C SER A 109 -6.97 15.95 7.83
N ASP A 110 -7.40 15.11 6.88
CA ASP A 110 -6.69 14.90 5.63
C ASP A 110 -6.95 16.06 4.66
N TRP A 111 -5.92 16.46 3.91
CA TRP A 111 -6.04 17.46 2.86
C TRP A 111 -6.42 16.79 1.54
N ILE A 112 -7.48 17.28 0.90
CA ILE A 112 -8.00 16.72 -0.33
C ILE A 112 -8.09 17.78 -1.43
N GLU A 113 -8.06 17.32 -2.67
CA GLU A 113 -8.61 18.04 -3.80
C GLU A 113 -9.90 17.37 -4.22
N ALA A 114 -10.98 18.14 -4.30
CA ALA A 114 -12.28 17.70 -4.76
C ALA A 114 -12.56 18.31 -6.14
N ARG A 115 -13.11 17.49 -7.02
CA ARG A 115 -13.66 17.94 -8.30
C ARG A 115 -15.17 18.05 -8.17
N LEU A 116 -15.68 19.22 -8.48
CA LEU A 116 -17.09 19.55 -8.38
C LEU A 116 -17.81 19.23 -9.70
N ARG A 117 -19.13 19.07 -9.63
CA ARG A 117 -19.98 18.77 -10.80
C ARG A 117 -19.93 19.86 -11.88
N ASP A 118 -19.72 21.12 -11.50
CA ASP A 118 -19.51 22.24 -12.42
C ASP A 118 -18.16 22.21 -13.16
N GLY A 119 -17.28 21.28 -12.79
CA GLY A 119 -15.96 21.10 -13.38
C GLY A 119 -14.85 21.88 -12.70
N GLU A 120 -15.15 22.68 -11.67
CA GLU A 120 -14.13 23.32 -10.84
C GLU A 120 -13.45 22.32 -9.91
N GLU A 121 -12.17 22.54 -9.64
CA GLU A 121 -11.36 21.77 -8.71
C GLU A 121 -11.04 22.66 -7.51
N ALA A 122 -11.33 22.18 -6.30
CA ALA A 122 -11.15 22.91 -5.05
C ALA A 122 -10.35 22.07 -4.05
N GLY A 123 -9.31 22.65 -3.47
CA GLY A 123 -8.48 22.03 -2.44
C GLY A 123 -8.85 22.51 -1.04
N GLY A 124 -8.87 21.61 -0.06
CA GLY A 124 -9.13 21.93 1.33
C GLY A 124 -9.08 20.73 2.27
N LEU A 125 -9.35 20.98 3.55
CA LEU A 125 -9.52 19.90 4.52
C LEU A 125 -10.79 19.11 4.23
N ALA A 126 -10.71 17.80 4.39
CA ALA A 126 -11.84 16.90 4.22
C ALA A 126 -13.08 17.30 5.05
N CYS A 127 -12.88 17.81 6.27
CA CYS A 127 -13.96 18.27 7.14
C CYS A 127 -14.74 19.49 6.61
N HIS A 128 -14.17 20.24 5.66
CA HIS A 128 -14.82 21.39 5.03
C HIS A 128 -15.60 21.02 3.75
N GLY A 129 -15.49 19.76 3.28
CA GLY A 129 -16.17 19.29 2.08
C GLY A 129 -17.64 18.95 2.33
N GLU A 130 -18.53 19.32 1.40
CA GLU A 130 -19.92 18.83 1.36
C GLU A 130 -19.94 17.46 0.63
N TRP A 131 -19.81 16.37 1.39
CA TRP A 131 -19.75 15.00 0.85
C TRP A 131 -21.12 14.42 0.45
N GLU A 132 -22.21 15.02 0.94
CA GLU A 132 -23.57 14.64 0.60
C GLU A 132 -23.96 15.17 -0.78
N HIS A 133 -24.36 14.29 -1.71
CA HIS A 133 -24.90 14.72 -2.99
C HIS A 133 -26.31 15.29 -2.80
N LYS A 134 -26.44 16.61 -2.94
CA LYS A 134 -27.74 17.31 -2.90
C LYS A 134 -28.22 17.70 -4.30
N ASN A 135 -27.60 17.13 -5.33
CA ASN A 135 -27.80 17.43 -6.74
C ASN A 135 -27.53 18.92 -7.05
N ARG A 136 -26.49 19.48 -6.41
CA ARG A 136 -26.03 20.87 -6.59
C ARG A 136 -24.84 20.91 -7.55
N SER A 137 -24.56 22.09 -8.10
CA SER A 137 -23.39 22.33 -8.96
C SER A 137 -22.07 22.08 -8.24
N PHE A 138 -22.05 22.28 -6.92
CA PHE A 138 -20.89 22.09 -6.05
C PHE A 138 -20.84 20.69 -5.41
N ASP A 139 -21.62 19.73 -5.91
CA ASP A 139 -21.50 18.34 -5.44
C ASP A 139 -20.13 17.78 -5.85
N ILE A 140 -19.43 17.17 -4.89
CA ILE A 140 -18.13 16.52 -5.12
C ILE A 140 -18.36 15.25 -5.96
N ILE A 141 -17.89 15.21 -7.19
CA ILE A 141 -18.01 14.04 -8.09
C ILE A 141 -16.76 13.16 -8.11
N ALA A 142 -15.63 13.70 -7.66
CA ALA A 142 -14.41 12.94 -7.45
C ALA A 142 -13.53 13.66 -6.41
N TYR A 143 -12.64 12.92 -5.75
CA TYR A 143 -11.67 13.51 -4.83
C TYR A 143 -10.33 12.75 -4.88
N ARG A 144 -9.25 13.39 -4.45
CA ARG A 144 -7.96 12.76 -4.22
C ARG A 144 -7.33 13.30 -2.94
N VAL A 145 -6.62 12.45 -2.21
CA VAL A 145 -5.89 12.87 -1.01
C VAL A 145 -4.46 13.26 -1.40
N ILE A 146 -3.99 14.39 -0.87
CA ILE A 146 -2.66 14.92 -1.11
C ILE A 146 -1.89 15.12 0.21
N GLU A 147 -0.57 14.90 0.17
CA GLU A 147 0.32 15.28 1.28
C GLU A 147 0.61 16.78 1.23
N GLN A 148 0.66 17.43 2.39
CA GLN A 148 1.07 18.83 2.54
C GLN A 148 2.60 19.01 2.40
#